data_AF-A0A2K2UE27-F1
#
_entry.id   AF-A0A2K2UE27-F1
#
_cell.length_a   1.000
_cell.length_b   1.000
_cell.length_c   1.000
_cell.angle_alpha   90.00
_cell.angle_beta   90.00
_cell.angle_gamma   90.00
#
_symmetry.space_group_name_H-M   'P 1'
#
loop_
_entity.id
_entity.type
_entity.pdbx_description
1 polymer ?
#
loop_
_entity_poly.entity_id
_entity_poly.type
_entity_poly.pdbx_seq_one_letter_code
_entity_poly.pdbx_strand_id
1 'polypeptide(L)'
;MPRVRIAVGCHPHNARYYDDGLEAELRRLLADPRVAALGEIGLDYHYDFSPRDDQRAAFRRQLRLAKECGLPVALHLREAHDEALAIMRDEGFPEAGTLLHCFNLDWPALEPWIAEGCYVAFGGALTFKASEGTREAAARVPANRLLTETDAPYMAPEPMRGTSCGPAHVVFTAERLAEVRGCEPGEERAAFLEQLMQNARGLLDRSATDWQKEARL
;
A
#
# COMPACT_ATOMS: atom_id res chain seq x y z
N MET A 1 1.15 -22.80 -7.64
CA MET A 1 0.22 -21.67 -7.45
C MET A 1 1.05 -20.44 -7.14
N PRO A 2 0.72 -19.23 -7.66
CA PRO A 2 1.28 -18.02 -7.09
C PRO A 2 0.98 -18.02 -5.59
N ARG A 3 1.96 -17.65 -4.76
CA ARG A 3 1.78 -17.55 -3.31
C ARG A 3 0.83 -16.39 -3.07
N VAL A 4 -0.38 -16.67 -2.59
CA VAL A 4 -1.36 -15.64 -2.24
C VAL A 4 -1.13 -15.24 -0.78
N ARG A 5 -1.00 -13.93 -0.55
CA ARG A 5 -0.93 -13.30 0.77
C ARG A 5 -2.14 -12.40 0.95
N ILE A 6 -2.54 -12.21 2.20
CA ILE A 6 -3.77 -11.51 2.55
C ILE A 6 -3.40 -10.25 3.32
N ALA A 7 -4.09 -9.15 3.03
CA ALA A 7 -4.15 -7.98 3.92
C ALA A 7 -5.56 -7.92 4.52
N VAL A 8 -5.66 -7.58 5.80
CA VAL A 8 -6.96 -7.43 6.48
C VAL A 8 -6.96 -6.13 7.28
N GLY A 9 -8.02 -5.34 7.14
CA GLY A 9 -8.19 -4.06 7.83
C GLY A 9 -9.59 -3.51 7.63
N CYS A 10 -9.88 -2.41 8.32
CA CYS A 10 -11.09 -1.61 8.14
C CYS A 10 -10.74 -0.37 7.30
N HIS A 11 -11.18 -0.40 6.04
CA HIS A 11 -11.05 0.70 5.08
C HIS A 11 -11.78 1.97 5.57
N PRO A 12 -11.28 3.20 5.30
CA PRO A 12 -11.89 4.45 5.79
C PRO A 12 -13.38 4.60 5.48
N HIS A 13 -13.86 4.03 4.36
CA HIS A 13 -15.29 4.05 4.04
C HIS A 13 -16.16 3.37 5.10
N ASN A 14 -15.62 2.38 5.82
CA ASN A 14 -16.31 1.60 6.83
C ASN A 14 -15.96 2.01 8.26
N ALA A 15 -15.18 3.08 8.45
CA ALA A 15 -14.64 3.47 9.75
C ALA A 15 -15.71 3.74 10.82
N ARG A 16 -16.91 4.20 10.43
CA ARG A 16 -18.06 4.39 11.33
C ARG A 16 -18.52 3.12 12.05
N TYR A 17 -18.12 1.94 11.55
CA TYR A 17 -18.44 0.64 12.13
C TYR A 17 -17.28 0.06 12.96
N TYR A 18 -16.19 0.81 13.14
CA TYR A 18 -15.01 0.33 13.86
C TYR A 18 -15.16 0.48 15.38
N ASP A 19 -15.79 -0.52 15.98
CA ASP A 19 -15.95 -0.67 17.42
C ASP A 19 -15.02 -1.76 18.00
N ASP A 20 -15.12 -1.99 19.31
CA ASP A 20 -14.31 -2.98 20.02
C ASP A 20 -14.59 -4.42 19.56
N GLY A 21 -15.81 -4.70 19.09
CA GLY A 21 -16.19 -6.01 18.55
C GLY A 21 -15.51 -6.26 17.21
N LEU A 22 -15.52 -5.27 16.31
CA LEU A 22 -14.82 -5.37 15.03
C LEU A 22 -13.30 -5.42 15.21
N GLU A 23 -12.73 -4.67 16.16
CA GLU A 23 -11.30 -4.78 16.49
C GLU A 23 -10.94 -6.19 17.00
N ALA A 24 -11.77 -6.78 17.86
CA ALA A 24 -11.56 -8.15 18.34
C ALA A 24 -11.60 -9.18 17.20
N GLU A 25 -12.53 -9.04 16.26
CA GLU A 25 -12.58 -9.91 15.08
C GLU A 25 -11.38 -9.69 14.15
N LEU A 26 -10.95 -8.44 13.96
CA LEU A 26 -9.75 -8.11 13.20
C LEU A 26 -8.51 -8.75 13.83
N ARG A 27 -8.34 -8.67 15.16
CA ARG A 27 -7.28 -9.38 15.90
C ARG A 27 -7.31 -10.88 15.60
N ARG A 28 -8.48 -11.52 15.65
CA ARG A 28 -8.63 -12.95 15.33
C ARG A 28 -8.17 -13.30 13.91
N LEU A 29 -8.49 -12.44 12.92
CA LEU A 29 -8.08 -12.64 11.53
C LEU A 29 -6.57 -12.42 11.33
N LEU A 30 -5.99 -11.41 11.98
CA LEU A 30 -4.56 -11.09 11.89
C LEU A 30 -3.66 -12.22 12.43
N ALA A 31 -4.19 -13.10 13.29
CA ALA A 31 -3.46 -14.26 13.81
C ALA A 31 -3.16 -15.34 12.75
N ASP A 32 -3.81 -15.31 11.58
CA ASP A 32 -3.50 -16.23 10.49
C ASP A 32 -2.19 -15.84 9.79
N PRO A 33 -1.15 -16.71 9.73
CA PRO A 33 0.12 -16.45 9.04
C PRO A 33 0.05 -16.21 7.52
N ARG A 34 -1.12 -16.43 6.91
CA ARG A 34 -1.37 -16.01 5.52
C ARG A 34 -1.59 -14.51 5.43
N VAL A 35 -2.01 -13.87 6.52
CA VAL A 35 -2.13 -12.41 6.63
C VAL A 35 -0.75 -11.80 6.81
N ALA A 36 -0.33 -11.03 5.82
CA ALA A 36 0.99 -10.45 5.74
C ALA A 36 1.03 -8.96 6.10
N ALA A 37 -0.12 -8.28 6.06
CA ALA A 37 -0.26 -6.86 6.35
C ALA A 37 -1.61 -6.55 7.01
N LEU A 38 -1.65 -5.46 7.77
CA LEU A 38 -2.90 -4.86 8.22
C LEU A 38 -3.29 -3.75 7.23
N GLY A 39 -4.39 -3.94 6.50
CA GLY A 39 -4.81 -3.04 5.44
C GLY A 39 -5.97 -3.58 4.60
N GLU A 40 -6.65 -2.74 3.82
CA GLU A 40 -6.38 -1.30 3.69
C GLU A 40 -6.97 -0.49 4.85
N ILE A 41 -6.18 0.46 5.36
CA ILE A 41 -6.56 1.44 6.40
C ILE A 41 -6.14 2.83 5.96
N GLY A 42 -6.68 3.90 6.55
CA GLY A 42 -6.25 5.26 6.25
C GLY A 42 -7.40 6.23 6.26
N LEU A 43 -7.38 7.19 5.32
CA LEU A 43 -8.31 8.31 5.24
C LEU A 43 -8.75 8.53 3.78
N ASP A 44 -10.06 8.72 3.59
CA ASP A 44 -10.66 9.07 2.29
C ASP A 44 -11.62 10.24 2.46
N TYR A 45 -11.15 11.43 2.08
CA TYR A 45 -11.90 12.69 2.15
C TYR A 45 -12.58 13.07 0.84
N HIS A 46 -12.42 12.22 -0.19
CA HIS A 46 -13.07 12.42 -1.48
C HIS A 46 -14.52 11.94 -1.44
N TYR A 47 -14.76 10.75 -0.88
CA TYR A 47 -16.10 10.19 -0.78
C TYR A 47 -16.77 10.45 0.57
N ASP A 48 -15.99 10.62 1.65
CA ASP A 48 -16.49 10.87 3.02
C ASP A 48 -17.61 9.88 3.44
N PHE A 49 -17.48 8.61 3.05
CA PHE A 49 -18.43 7.54 3.42
C PHE A 49 -18.36 7.14 4.89
N SER A 50 -17.48 7.71 5.69
CA SER A 50 -17.58 7.71 7.15
C SER A 50 -17.19 9.10 7.66
N PRO A 51 -17.77 9.57 8.79
CA PRO A 51 -17.34 10.81 9.42
C PRO A 51 -15.82 10.84 9.62
N ARG A 52 -15.19 11.99 9.36
CA ARG A 52 -13.72 12.11 9.43
C ARG A 52 -13.18 11.79 10.83
N ASP A 53 -13.92 12.11 11.88
CA ASP A 53 -13.58 11.70 13.25
C ASP A 53 -13.49 10.19 13.41
N ASP A 54 -14.46 9.45 12.87
CA ASP A 54 -14.46 7.98 12.89
C ASP A 54 -13.30 7.42 12.08
N GLN A 55 -13.01 7.99 10.89
CA GLN A 55 -11.85 7.61 10.08
C GLN A 55 -10.54 7.78 10.85
N ARG A 56 -10.34 8.92 11.52
CA ARG A 56 -9.14 9.21 12.32
C ARG A 56 -9.01 8.25 13.51
N ALA A 57 -10.10 8.03 14.23
CA ALA A 57 -10.12 7.13 15.38
C ALA A 57 -9.80 5.68 14.97
N ALA A 58 -10.46 5.17 13.92
CA ALA A 58 -10.23 3.84 13.37
C ALA A 58 -8.79 3.70 12.83
N PHE A 59 -8.27 4.71 12.13
CA PHE A 59 -6.91 4.69 11.60
C PHE A 59 -5.89 4.58 12.74
N ARG A 60 -5.96 5.45 13.75
CA ARG A 60 -5.06 5.43 14.92
C ARG A 60 -5.08 4.09 15.67
N ARG A 61 -6.27 3.53 15.91
CA ARG A 61 -6.41 2.22 16.58
C ARG A 61 -5.77 1.10 15.76
N GLN A 62 -6.00 1.07 14.46
CA GLN A 62 -5.41 0.06 13.58
C GLN A 62 -3.88 0.18 13.45
N LEU A 63 -3.32 1.39 13.51
CA LEU A 63 -1.86 1.59 13.57
C LEU A 63 -1.25 0.99 14.85
N ARG A 64 -1.90 1.19 16.00
CA ARG A 64 -1.47 0.58 17.27
C ARG A 64 -1.53 -0.94 17.19
N LEU A 65 -2.61 -1.48 16.64
CA LEU A 65 -2.78 -2.91 16.43
C LEU A 65 -1.71 -3.49 15.48
N ALA A 66 -1.40 -2.82 14.37
CA ALA A 66 -0.35 -3.27 13.45
C ALA A 66 1.01 -3.38 14.14
N LYS A 67 1.37 -2.39 14.97
CA LYS A 67 2.60 -2.40 15.78
C LYS A 67 2.60 -3.55 16.79
N GLU A 68 1.50 -3.78 17.49
CA GLU A 68 1.36 -4.90 18.43
C GLU A 68 1.55 -6.25 17.72
N CYS A 69 0.90 -6.44 16.56
CA CYS A 69 1.03 -7.67 15.78
C CYS A 69 2.40 -7.82 15.09
N GLY A 70 3.21 -6.76 15.05
CA GLY A 70 4.46 -6.69 14.29
C GLY A 70 4.23 -6.77 12.77
N LEU A 71 3.08 -6.30 12.27
CA LEU A 71 2.66 -6.35 10.86
C LEU A 71 2.91 -5.01 10.14
N PRO A 72 3.33 -5.02 8.86
CA PRO A 72 3.31 -3.80 8.06
C PRO A 72 1.87 -3.34 7.80
N VAL A 73 1.70 -2.07 7.43
CA VAL A 73 0.41 -1.51 7.04
C VAL A 73 0.35 -1.20 5.55
N ALA A 74 -0.82 -1.39 4.94
CA ALA A 74 -1.14 -0.89 3.60
C ALA A 74 -2.15 0.26 3.72
N LEU A 75 -1.74 1.45 3.28
CA LEU A 75 -2.47 2.70 3.46
C LEU A 75 -3.28 3.06 2.22
N HIS A 76 -4.59 3.25 2.39
CA HIS A 76 -5.45 3.94 1.44
C HIS A 76 -5.59 5.41 1.85
N LEU A 77 -5.07 6.31 1.02
CA LEU A 77 -5.12 7.75 1.25
C LEU A 77 -5.72 8.46 0.05
N ARG A 78 -6.78 9.23 0.26
CA ARG A 78 -7.40 10.04 -0.79
C ARG A 78 -7.76 11.41 -0.27
N GLU A 79 -7.10 12.44 -0.85
CA GLU A 79 -7.25 13.84 -0.47
C GLU A 79 -6.99 14.12 1.03
N ALA A 80 -6.19 13.26 1.68
CA ALA A 80 -5.96 13.28 3.13
C ALA A 80 -4.49 12.97 3.52
N HIS A 81 -3.55 13.11 2.59
CA HIS A 81 -2.16 12.67 2.77
C HIS A 81 -1.45 13.41 3.92
N ASP A 82 -1.58 14.73 4.00
CA ASP A 82 -0.90 15.52 5.04
C ASP A 82 -1.39 15.17 6.46
N GLU A 83 -2.71 15.00 6.62
CA GLU A 83 -3.31 14.62 7.91
C GLU A 83 -2.95 13.18 8.29
N ALA A 84 -2.97 12.25 7.33
CA ALA A 84 -2.52 10.89 7.58
C ALA A 84 -1.04 10.83 7.99
N LEU A 85 -0.19 11.62 7.35
CA LEU A 85 1.22 11.70 7.72
C LEU A 85 1.42 12.25 9.14
N ALA A 86 0.67 13.28 9.52
CA ALA A 86 0.68 13.80 10.88
C ALA A 86 0.25 12.72 11.90
N ILE A 87 -0.83 12.00 11.61
CA ILE A 87 -1.29 10.87 12.45
C ILE A 87 -0.20 9.80 12.58
N MET A 88 0.46 9.42 11.48
CA MET A 88 1.53 8.41 11.48
C MET A 88 2.74 8.87 12.30
N ARG A 89 3.09 10.16 12.25
CA ARG A 89 4.17 10.73 13.07
C ARG A 89 3.81 10.77 14.56
N ASP A 90 2.56 11.06 14.89
CA ASP A 90 2.08 11.06 16.27
C ASP A 90 2.02 9.65 16.87
N GLU A 91 1.48 8.69 16.11
CA GLU A 91 1.38 7.29 16.56
C GLU A 91 2.72 6.56 16.46
N GLY A 92 3.61 6.99 15.57
CA GLY A 92 4.81 6.26 15.17
C GLY A 92 4.52 5.22 14.09
N PHE A 93 5.45 5.11 13.14
CA PHE A 93 5.38 4.15 12.03
C PHE A 93 5.61 2.70 12.51
N PRO A 94 4.88 1.71 11.97
CA PRO A 94 5.18 0.31 12.21
C PRO A 94 6.59 -0.07 11.75
N GLU A 95 7.38 -0.68 12.64
CA GLU A 95 8.75 -1.13 12.33
C GLU A 95 8.78 -2.14 11.17
N ALA A 96 7.71 -2.92 11.01
CA ALA A 96 7.56 -3.90 9.95
C ALA A 96 7.35 -3.28 8.55
N GLY A 97 7.07 -1.97 8.46
CA GLY A 97 6.95 -1.23 7.21
C GLY A 97 5.58 -0.59 7.00
N THR A 98 5.54 0.39 6.09
CA THR A 98 4.35 1.11 5.68
C THR A 98 4.34 1.22 4.16
N LEU A 99 3.25 0.80 3.52
CA LEU A 99 3.03 0.88 2.08
C LEU A 99 1.97 1.95 1.77
N LEU A 100 2.32 2.94 0.94
CA LEU A 100 1.33 3.79 0.28
C LEU A 100 0.79 3.02 -0.94
N HIS A 101 -0.44 2.51 -0.79
CA HIS A 101 -1.18 1.84 -1.86
C HIS A 101 -1.68 2.88 -2.88
N CYS A 102 -1.63 2.50 -4.15
CA CYS A 102 -2.20 3.17 -5.31
C CYS A 102 -1.83 4.66 -5.40
N PHE A 103 -0.56 5.00 -5.15
CA PHE A 103 -0.14 6.40 -5.13
C PHE A 103 -0.22 7.04 -6.53
N ASN A 104 -0.85 8.21 -6.60
CA ASN A 104 -1.12 8.91 -7.86
C ASN A 104 -0.95 10.44 -7.81
N LEU A 105 -0.25 10.96 -6.78
CA LEU A 105 0.08 12.38 -6.67
C LEU A 105 1.50 12.67 -7.18
N ASP A 106 2.00 13.88 -6.92
CA ASP A 106 3.32 14.35 -7.34
C ASP A 106 4.41 14.14 -6.26
N TRP A 107 5.65 14.54 -6.57
CA TRP A 107 6.77 14.35 -5.66
C TRP A 107 6.64 15.14 -4.34
N PRO A 108 6.25 16.44 -4.32
CA PRO A 108 6.03 17.16 -3.06
C PRO A 108 5.10 16.43 -2.09
N ALA A 109 4.06 15.77 -2.59
CA ALA A 109 3.18 14.94 -1.76
C ALA A 109 3.84 13.64 -1.28
N LEU A 110 4.72 13.02 -2.09
CA LEU A 110 5.37 11.74 -1.80
C LEU A 110 6.63 11.84 -0.93
N GLU A 111 7.43 12.88 -1.12
CA GLU A 111 8.74 13.06 -0.50
C GLU A 111 8.74 12.88 1.02
N PRO A 112 7.79 13.48 1.77
CA PRO A 112 7.77 13.32 3.22
C PRO A 112 7.58 11.87 3.64
N TRP A 113 6.81 11.08 2.91
CA TRP A 113 6.58 9.67 3.21
C TRP A 113 7.82 8.81 2.94
N ILE A 114 8.53 9.10 1.84
CA ILE A 114 9.78 8.43 1.51
C ILE A 114 10.87 8.75 2.56
N ALA A 115 10.88 9.99 3.08
CA ALA A 115 11.79 10.39 4.16
C ALA A 115 11.56 9.58 5.45
N GLU A 116 10.32 9.16 5.73
CA GLU A 116 9.96 8.26 6.84
C GLU A 116 10.22 6.77 6.50
N GLY A 117 10.83 6.47 5.36
CA GLY A 117 11.21 5.11 4.96
C GLY A 117 10.07 4.27 4.39
N CYS A 118 8.94 4.89 4.03
CA CYS A 118 7.79 4.19 3.47
C CYS A 118 8.08 3.57 2.10
N TYR A 119 7.38 2.48 1.81
CA TYR A 119 7.24 1.91 0.49
C TYR A 119 6.09 2.60 -0.25
N VAL A 120 6.16 2.63 -1.58
CA VAL A 120 5.09 3.18 -2.42
C VAL A 120 4.82 2.23 -3.58
N ALA A 121 3.55 1.91 -3.80
CA ALA A 121 3.10 1.19 -4.97
C ALA A 121 2.41 2.16 -5.95
N PHE A 122 2.77 2.02 -7.23
CA PHE A 122 2.09 2.72 -8.31
C PHE A 122 1.19 1.73 -9.05
N GLY A 123 -0.06 2.12 -9.25
CA GLY A 123 -1.05 1.37 -10.02
C GLY A 123 -1.14 1.80 -11.49
N GLY A 124 -2.18 1.34 -12.19
CA GLY A 124 -2.34 1.60 -13.62
C GLY A 124 -2.44 3.07 -14.01
N ALA A 125 -2.82 3.97 -13.08
CA ALA A 125 -2.83 5.42 -13.34
C ALA A 125 -1.48 5.99 -13.78
N LEU A 126 -0.36 5.37 -13.39
CA LEU A 126 0.98 5.78 -13.83
C LEU A 126 1.11 5.76 -15.36
N THR A 127 0.40 4.84 -16.01
CA THR A 127 0.43 4.67 -17.47
C THR A 127 -0.40 5.73 -18.22
N PHE A 128 -1.30 6.44 -17.54
CA PHE A 128 -2.22 7.39 -18.16
C PHE A 128 -1.49 8.66 -18.62
N LYS A 129 -1.87 9.19 -19.78
CA LYS A 129 -1.22 10.35 -20.39
C LYS A 129 -1.13 11.57 -19.45
N ALA A 130 -2.18 11.83 -18.66
CA ALA A 130 -2.26 12.99 -17.76
C ALA A 130 -1.40 12.90 -16.49
N SER A 131 -0.87 11.72 -16.14
CA SER A 131 -0.21 11.46 -14.85
C SER A 131 1.28 11.84 -14.84
N GLU A 132 1.66 13.00 -15.38
CA GLU A 132 3.07 13.41 -15.47
C GLU A 132 3.70 13.58 -14.08
N GLY A 133 3.03 14.31 -13.17
CA GLY A 133 3.51 14.47 -11.80
C GLY A 133 3.72 13.13 -11.06
N THR A 134 2.86 12.14 -11.32
CA THR A 134 3.03 10.77 -10.77
C THR A 134 4.28 10.08 -11.32
N ARG A 135 4.57 10.25 -12.61
CA ARG A 135 5.79 9.70 -13.22
C ARG A 135 7.03 10.39 -12.69
N GLU A 136 7.01 11.71 -12.55
CA GLU A 136 8.10 12.47 -11.93
C GLU A 136 8.37 12.02 -10.49
N ALA A 137 7.30 11.74 -9.72
CA ALA A 137 7.42 11.18 -8.38
C ALA A 137 8.08 9.79 -8.41
N ALA A 138 7.57 8.88 -9.25
CA ALA A 138 8.09 7.52 -9.39
C ALA A 138 9.58 7.47 -9.80
N ALA A 139 10.03 8.43 -10.63
CA ALA A 139 11.43 8.55 -11.05
C ALA A 139 12.38 8.83 -9.86
N ARG A 140 11.89 9.50 -8.82
CA ARG A 140 12.70 9.98 -7.68
C ARG A 140 12.71 9.03 -6.48
N VAL A 141 11.77 8.09 -6.40
CA VAL A 141 11.68 7.11 -5.31
C VAL A 141 12.93 6.21 -5.27
N PRO A 142 13.55 5.93 -4.12
CA PRO A 142 14.61 4.93 -4.02
C PRO A 142 14.18 3.56 -4.55
N ALA A 143 15.01 2.89 -5.36
CA ALA A 143 14.63 1.63 -6.02
C ALA A 143 14.21 0.53 -5.05
N ASN A 144 14.75 0.52 -3.82
CA ASN A 144 14.42 -0.43 -2.75
C ASN A 144 13.12 -0.08 -1.97
N ARG A 145 12.41 0.99 -2.34
CA ARG A 145 11.13 1.42 -1.77
C ARG A 145 9.97 1.38 -2.76
N LEU A 146 10.24 0.99 -4.00
CA LEU A 146 9.28 1.03 -5.10
C LEU A 146 8.59 -0.32 -5.30
N LEU A 147 7.27 -0.32 -5.35
CA LEU A 147 6.41 -1.45 -5.70
C LEU A 147 5.50 -1.05 -6.88
N THR A 148 4.78 -2.03 -7.40
CA THR A 148 3.78 -1.87 -8.45
C THR A 148 2.59 -2.77 -8.18
N GLU A 149 1.42 -2.38 -8.68
CA GLU A 149 0.18 -3.11 -8.48
C GLU A 149 -0.86 -2.83 -9.57
N THR A 150 -2.04 -3.40 -9.41
CA THR A 150 -3.16 -3.22 -10.34
C THR A 150 -4.38 -2.54 -9.74
N ASP A 151 -4.59 -2.64 -8.43
CA ASP A 151 -5.85 -2.27 -7.76
C ASP A 151 -7.08 -2.91 -8.43
N ALA A 152 -6.91 -4.14 -8.95
CA ALA A 152 -7.97 -4.83 -9.67
C ALA A 152 -9.22 -5.04 -8.79
N PRO A 153 -10.44 -4.82 -9.32
CA PRO A 153 -10.79 -4.71 -10.74
C PRO A 153 -10.70 -3.30 -11.34
N TYR A 154 -10.23 -2.32 -10.58
CA TYR A 154 -10.19 -0.91 -10.97
C TYR A 154 -8.92 -0.55 -11.76
N MET A 155 -8.89 0.67 -12.30
CA MET A 155 -7.69 1.33 -12.81
C MET A 155 -6.86 0.52 -13.83
N ALA A 156 -7.52 -0.15 -14.78
CA ALA A 156 -6.82 -0.87 -15.84
C ALA A 156 -5.77 0.04 -16.54
N PRO A 157 -4.49 -0.38 -16.61
CA PRO A 157 -3.42 0.41 -17.22
C PRO A 157 -3.61 0.53 -18.73
N GLU A 158 -2.98 1.51 -19.38
CA GLU A 158 -2.81 1.52 -20.83
C GLU A 158 -1.94 0.32 -21.26
N PRO A 159 -2.29 -0.40 -22.35
CA PRO A 159 -3.35 -0.12 -23.34
C PRO A 159 -4.73 -0.73 -23.01
N MET A 160 -4.92 -1.27 -21.81
CA MET A 160 -6.14 -1.97 -21.36
C MET A 160 -7.20 -1.02 -20.77
N ARG A 161 -7.02 0.30 -20.90
CA ARG A 161 -7.88 1.31 -20.28
C ARG A 161 -9.34 1.16 -20.77
N GLY A 162 -10.28 1.22 -19.83
CA GLY A 162 -11.70 1.02 -20.10
C GLY A 162 -12.18 -0.44 -20.06
N THR A 163 -11.28 -1.39 -19.79
CA THR A 163 -11.62 -2.80 -19.52
C THR A 163 -11.53 -3.12 -18.03
N SER A 164 -12.01 -4.30 -17.62
CA SER A 164 -11.83 -4.79 -16.25
C SER A 164 -10.35 -5.09 -15.99
N CYS A 165 -9.82 -4.58 -14.87
CA CYS A 165 -8.43 -4.85 -14.52
C CYS A 165 -8.29 -6.23 -13.88
N GLY A 166 -7.18 -6.92 -14.17
CA GLY A 166 -6.83 -8.19 -13.55
C GLY A 166 -5.36 -8.20 -13.12
N PRO A 167 -4.93 -9.13 -12.24
CA PRO A 167 -3.55 -9.18 -11.73
C PRO A 167 -2.48 -9.24 -12.82
N ALA A 168 -2.76 -9.92 -13.95
CA ALA A 168 -1.83 -10.01 -15.06
C ALA A 168 -1.51 -8.66 -15.72
N HIS A 169 -2.38 -7.64 -15.58
CA HIS A 169 -2.15 -6.31 -16.14
C HIS A 169 -1.03 -5.54 -15.42
N VAL A 170 -0.54 -6.03 -14.27
CA VAL A 170 0.58 -5.41 -13.54
C VAL A 170 1.82 -5.24 -14.43
N VAL A 171 1.99 -6.11 -15.43
CA VAL A 171 3.10 -6.04 -16.39
C VAL A 171 3.15 -4.70 -17.11
N PHE A 172 2.02 -4.09 -17.45
CA PHE A 172 1.99 -2.79 -18.14
C PHE A 172 2.44 -1.65 -17.23
N THR A 173 2.04 -1.67 -15.96
CA THR A 173 2.50 -0.69 -14.97
C THR A 173 3.99 -0.88 -14.66
N ALA A 174 4.45 -2.12 -14.53
CA ALA A 174 5.86 -2.44 -14.26
C ALA A 174 6.77 -2.00 -15.42
N GLU A 175 6.37 -2.25 -16.67
CA GLU A 175 7.10 -1.76 -17.85
C GLU A 175 7.15 -0.24 -17.90
N ARG A 176 6.03 0.44 -17.63
CA ARG A 176 6.02 1.92 -17.56
C ARG A 176 6.92 2.44 -16.43
N LEU A 177 6.97 1.79 -15.28
CA LEU A 177 7.91 2.17 -14.22
C LEU A 177 9.36 2.04 -14.72
N ALA A 178 9.71 0.95 -15.41
CA ALA A 178 11.06 0.79 -15.95
C ALA A 178 11.43 1.90 -16.95
N GLU A 179 10.49 2.28 -17.84
CA GLU A 179 10.66 3.41 -18.76
C GLU A 179 10.90 4.74 -18.01
N VAL A 180 10.07 5.03 -16.99
CA VAL A 180 10.19 6.23 -16.15
C VAL A 180 11.54 6.27 -15.42
N ARG A 181 12.10 5.11 -15.10
CA ARG A 181 13.41 4.97 -14.45
C ARG A 181 14.58 5.01 -15.41
N GLY A 182 14.35 5.16 -16.71
CA GLY A 182 15.38 5.15 -17.73
C GLY A 182 16.05 3.78 -17.90
N CYS A 183 15.39 2.71 -17.48
CA CYS A 183 15.94 1.36 -17.58
C CYS A 183 15.76 0.81 -19.00
N GLU A 184 16.87 0.69 -19.72
CA GLU A 184 16.89 0.20 -21.10
C GLU A 184 16.47 -1.28 -21.18
N PRO A 185 15.84 -1.72 -22.28
CA PRO A 185 15.51 -3.13 -22.48
C PRO A 185 16.73 -4.04 -22.37
N GLY A 186 16.55 -5.21 -21.74
CA GLY A 186 17.62 -6.18 -21.51
C GLY A 186 17.90 -6.38 -20.02
N GLU A 187 19.18 -6.54 -19.67
CA GLU A 187 19.61 -6.87 -18.30
C GLU A 187 19.26 -5.78 -17.28
N GLU A 188 19.34 -4.50 -17.65
CA GLU A 188 19.03 -3.39 -16.76
C GLU A 188 17.55 -3.40 -16.34
N ARG A 189 16.64 -3.48 -17.33
CA ARG A 189 15.21 -3.61 -17.07
C ARG A 189 14.89 -4.89 -16.28
N ALA A 190 15.51 -6.01 -16.62
CA ALA A 190 15.31 -7.26 -15.88
C ALA A 190 15.71 -7.11 -14.41
N ALA A 191 16.86 -6.49 -14.12
CA ALA A 191 17.32 -6.23 -12.76
C ALA A 191 16.39 -5.29 -11.99
N PHE A 192 15.87 -4.25 -12.64
CA PHE A 192 14.90 -3.34 -12.02
C PHE A 192 13.57 -4.07 -11.68
N LEU A 193 13.04 -4.87 -12.60
CA LEU A 193 11.83 -5.66 -12.36
C LEU A 193 12.02 -6.70 -11.25
N GLU A 194 13.20 -7.34 -11.20
CA GLU A 194 13.59 -8.23 -10.10
C GLU A 194 13.61 -7.46 -8.77
N GLN A 195 14.15 -6.23 -8.73
CA GLN A 195 14.16 -5.40 -7.53
C GLN A 195 12.73 -5.07 -7.05
N LEU A 196 11.80 -4.73 -7.95
CA LEU A 196 10.39 -4.51 -7.57
C LEU A 196 9.78 -5.76 -6.91
N MET A 197 10.04 -6.93 -7.49
CA MET A 197 9.58 -8.21 -6.94
C MET A 197 10.23 -8.52 -5.59
N GLN A 198 11.53 -8.23 -5.43
CA GLN A 198 12.23 -8.39 -4.16
C GLN A 198 11.67 -7.48 -3.08
N ASN A 199 11.34 -6.22 -3.39
CA ASN A 199 10.69 -5.31 -2.46
C ASN A 199 9.33 -5.85 -1.99
N ALA A 200 8.50 -6.31 -2.93
CA ALA A 200 7.21 -6.89 -2.62
C ALA A 200 7.31 -8.16 -1.75
N ARG A 201 8.26 -9.05 -2.07
CA ARG A 201 8.52 -10.26 -1.27
C ARG A 201 9.07 -9.94 0.12
N GLY A 202 9.99 -8.98 0.21
CA GLY A 202 10.57 -8.56 1.47
C GLY A 202 9.54 -7.95 2.42
N LEU A 203 8.61 -7.14 1.89
CA LEU A 203 7.55 -6.52 2.68
C LEU A 203 6.38 -7.47 2.98
N LEU A 204 5.93 -8.24 1.98
CA LEU A 204 4.64 -8.93 2.02
C LEU A 204 4.71 -10.47 1.94
N ASP A 205 5.83 -11.09 1.55
CA ASP A 205 6.01 -12.56 1.58
C ASP A 205 6.85 -13.02 2.77
N ARG A 206 6.47 -12.52 3.94
CA ARG A 206 7.19 -12.72 5.21
C ARG A 206 6.80 -14.00 5.94
N SER A 207 7.64 -14.38 6.90
CA SER A 207 7.29 -15.37 7.93
C SER A 207 6.32 -14.80 8.96
N ALA A 208 5.62 -15.68 9.66
CA ALA A 208 4.72 -15.32 10.76
C ALA A 208 5.47 -14.50 11.83
N THR A 209 4.80 -13.47 12.36
CA THR A 209 5.30 -12.69 13.49
C THR A 209 5.33 -13.54 14.76
N ASP A 210 6.06 -13.13 15.78
CA ASP A 210 6.02 -13.83 17.06
C ASP A 210 4.62 -13.75 17.69
N TRP A 211 3.95 -12.59 17.56
CA TRP A 211 2.54 -12.41 17.94
C TRP A 211 1.61 -13.42 17.23
N GLN A 212 1.78 -13.65 15.92
CA GLN A 212 0.99 -14.63 15.17
C GLN A 212 1.29 -16.09 15.58
N LYS A 213 2.50 -16.38 16.06
CA LYS A 213 2.86 -17.71 16.57
C LYS A 213 2.25 -17.94 17.95
N GLU A 214 2.27 -16.93 18.82
CA GLU A 214 1.70 -16.98 20.16
C GLU A 214 0.17 -17.06 20.13
N ALA A 215 -0.48 -16.32 19.24
CA ALA A 215 -1.94 -16.35 19.08
C ALA A 215 -2.51 -17.69 18.59
N ARG A 216 -1.64 -18.65 18.22
CA ARG A 216 -2.01 -20.01 17.81
C ARG A 216 -1.91 -21.04 18.93
N LEU A 217 -1.24 -20.70 20.04
CA LEU A 217 -1.10 -21.56 21.23
C LEU A 217 -2.28 -21.35 22.17
#